data_AF-A0A346PKI9-F1
#
_entry.id   AF-A0A346PKI9-F1
#
_cell.length_a   1.000
_cell.length_b   1.000
_cell.length_c   1.000
_cell.angle_alpha   90.00
_cell.angle_beta   90.00
_cell.angle_gamma   90.00
#
_symmetry.space_group_name_H-M   'P 1'
#
loop_
_entity.id
_entity.type
_entity.pdbx_description
1 polymer ?
#
loop_
_entity_poly.entity_id
_entity_poly.type
_entity_poly.pdbx_seq_one_letter_code
_entity_poly.pdbx_strand_id
1 'polypeptide(L)'
;MGNDVPQKPSPPDLPSYVIDPLESQSPDRLERIAAYATELATWKRVQDELEFERNRAEKEIDKDELEKFDEREISTDPADYDGVPVSGAYITIKETKPGYRYYYWQWREGDCWENEYIAPVNPR
;
A
#
# COMPACT_ATOMS: atom_id res chain seq x y z
N MET A 1 -34.76 24.52 -32.90
CA MET A 1 -34.69 23.73 -31.65
C MET A 1 -33.43 22.90 -31.75
N GLY A 2 -32.43 23.19 -30.91
CA GLY A 2 -31.18 22.43 -30.90
C GLY A 2 -31.45 21.04 -30.37
N ASN A 3 -31.16 20.01 -31.16
CA ASN A 3 -31.15 18.64 -30.67
C ASN A 3 -29.88 18.48 -29.81
N ASP A 4 -30.00 18.75 -28.51
CA ASP A 4 -28.99 18.32 -27.53
C ASP A 4 -29.08 16.79 -27.42
N VAL A 5 -28.32 16.10 -28.28
CA VAL A 5 -28.14 14.67 -28.18
C VAL A 5 -27.20 14.42 -26.99
N PRO A 6 -27.58 13.59 -26.01
CA PRO A 6 -26.72 13.29 -24.87
C PRO A 6 -25.41 12.66 -25.37
N GLN A 7 -24.29 13.31 -25.05
CA GLN A 7 -22.97 12.82 -25.40
C GLN A 7 -22.57 11.67 -24.47
N LYS A 8 -21.97 10.62 -25.04
CA LYS A 8 -21.42 9.49 -24.28
C LYS A 8 -20.30 10.00 -23.34
N PRO A 9 -20.27 9.56 -22.08
CA PRO A 9 -19.18 9.91 -21.15
C PRO A 9 -17.83 9.37 -21.65
N SER A 10 -16.74 10.03 -21.26
CA SER A 10 -15.38 9.54 -21.55
C SER A 10 -15.07 8.31 -20.67
N PRO A 11 -14.49 7.24 -21.23
CA PRO A 11 -14.15 6.04 -20.46
C PRO A 11 -13.05 6.36 -19.44
N PRO A 12 -13.08 5.71 -18.25
CA PRO A 12 -11.99 5.80 -17.29
C PRO A 12 -10.72 5.11 -17.80
N ASP A 13 -9.58 5.40 -17.17
CA ASP A 13 -8.29 4.75 -17.46
C ASP A 13 -8.29 3.30 -16.97
N LEU A 14 -8.94 2.43 -17.74
CA LEU A 14 -9.06 1.01 -17.47
C LEU A 14 -8.86 0.20 -18.77
N PRO A 15 -8.38 -1.04 -18.67
CA PRO A 15 -8.22 -1.90 -19.84
C PRO A 15 -9.53 -2.11 -20.60
N SER A 16 -9.44 -2.28 -21.92
CA SER A 16 -10.61 -2.49 -22.79
C SER A 16 -11.47 -3.69 -22.38
N TYR A 17 -10.86 -4.76 -21.85
CA TYR A 17 -11.60 -5.93 -21.35
C TYR A 17 -12.49 -5.63 -20.12
N VAL A 18 -12.33 -4.46 -19.48
CA VAL A 18 -13.22 -3.96 -18.43
C VAL A 18 -14.23 -2.96 -19.01
N ILE A 19 -13.77 -2.06 -19.90
CA ILE A 19 -14.61 -1.03 -20.52
C ILE A 19 -15.68 -1.64 -21.44
N ASP A 20 -15.30 -2.50 -22.38
CA ASP A 20 -16.22 -3.02 -23.41
C ASP A 20 -17.41 -3.79 -22.81
N PRO A 21 -17.23 -4.63 -21.76
CA PRO A 21 -18.35 -5.26 -21.08
C PRO A 21 -19.25 -4.26 -20.34
N LEU A 22 -18.71 -3.18 -19.76
CA LEU A 22 -19.50 -2.15 -19.08
C LEU A 22 -20.38 -1.40 -20.08
N GLU A 23 -19.81 -0.97 -21.20
CA GLU A 23 -20.55 -0.23 -22.24
C GLU A 23 -21.67 -1.05 -22.89
N SER A 24 -21.57 -2.38 -22.81
CA SER A 24 -22.58 -3.32 -23.31
C SER A 24 -23.74 -3.57 -22.32
N GLN A 25 -23.69 -3.01 -21.11
CA GLN A 25 -24.73 -3.21 -20.10
C GLN A 25 -25.92 -2.26 -20.27
N SER A 26 -27.09 -2.71 -19.80
CA SER A 26 -28.25 -1.83 -19.65
C SER A 26 -28.06 -0.83 -18.49
N PRO A 27 -28.76 0.32 -18.50
CA PRO A 27 -28.69 1.30 -17.41
C PRO A 27 -28.89 0.70 -16.00
N ASP A 28 -29.92 -0.12 -15.80
CA ASP A 28 -30.18 -0.77 -14.50
C ASP A 28 -29.02 -1.67 -14.04
N ARG A 29 -28.29 -2.30 -14.97
CA ARG A 29 -27.14 -3.14 -14.64
C ARG A 29 -25.93 -2.27 -14.31
N LEU A 30 -25.73 -1.16 -15.02
CA LEU A 30 -24.68 -0.19 -14.71
C LEU A 30 -24.84 0.39 -13.32
N GLU A 31 -26.07 0.72 -12.89
CA GLU A 31 -26.34 1.20 -11.53
C GLU A 31 -25.99 0.15 -10.46
N ARG A 32 -26.35 -1.12 -10.69
CA ARG A 32 -25.99 -2.22 -9.78
C ARG A 32 -24.48 -2.45 -9.71
N ILE A 33 -23.80 -2.36 -10.86
CA ILE A 33 -22.34 -2.48 -10.92
C ILE A 33 -21.68 -1.33 -10.16
N ALA A 34 -22.17 -0.10 -10.31
CA ALA A 34 -21.64 1.06 -9.60
C ALA A 34 -21.79 0.93 -8.08
N ALA A 35 -22.94 0.45 -7.60
CA ALA A 35 -23.16 0.16 -6.19
C ALA A 35 -22.18 -0.89 -5.67
N TYR A 36 -22.07 -2.04 -6.36
CA TYR A 36 -21.14 -3.10 -5.98
C TYR A 36 -19.68 -2.65 -6.01
N ALA A 37 -19.26 -1.89 -7.03
CA ALA A 37 -17.90 -1.38 -7.14
C ALA A 37 -17.55 -0.45 -5.96
N THR A 38 -18.51 0.34 -5.50
CA THR A 38 -18.35 1.23 -4.33
C THR A 38 -18.19 0.44 -3.03
N GLU A 39 -19.04 -0.58 -2.83
CA GLU A 39 -18.93 -1.48 -1.68
C GLU A 39 -17.62 -2.26 -1.70
N LEU A 40 -17.23 -2.78 -2.86
CA LEU A 40 -15.98 -3.52 -3.05
C LEU A 40 -14.76 -2.64 -2.77
N ALA A 41 -14.75 -1.40 -3.24
CA ALA A 41 -13.67 -0.45 -2.95
C ALA A 41 -13.57 -0.14 -1.45
N THR A 42 -14.70 0.00 -0.76
CA THR A 42 -14.72 0.23 0.68
C THR A 42 -14.18 -0.97 1.45
N TRP A 43 -14.64 -2.17 1.10
CA TRP A 43 -14.16 -3.40 1.72
C TRP A 43 -12.66 -3.62 1.48
N LYS A 44 -12.17 -3.37 0.25
CA LYS A 44 -10.74 -3.49 -0.09
C LYS A 44 -9.87 -2.57 0.78
N ARG A 45 -10.24 -1.29 0.92
CA ARG A 45 -9.51 -0.35 1.79
C ARG A 45 -9.40 -0.84 3.24
N VAL A 46 -10.49 -1.38 3.78
CA VAL A 46 -10.49 -1.96 5.14
C VAL A 46 -9.61 -3.20 5.21
N GLN A 47 -9.63 -4.07 4.19
CA GLN A 47 -8.73 -5.22 4.13
C GLN A 47 -7.27 -4.80 4.07
N ASP A 48 -6.94 -3.79 3.27
CA ASP A 48 -5.57 -3.29 3.13
C ASP A 48 -5.05 -2.71 4.45
N GLU A 49 -5.89 -1.97 5.19
CA GLU A 49 -5.57 -1.44 6.53
C GLU A 49 -5.37 -2.56 7.55
N LEU A 50 -6.26 -3.55 7.60
CA LEU A 50 -6.12 -4.71 8.47
C LEU A 50 -4.88 -5.55 8.13
N GLU A 51 -4.58 -5.73 6.84
CA GLU A 51 -3.37 -6.42 6.40
C GLU A 51 -2.11 -5.64 6.79
N PHE A 52 -2.16 -4.31 6.69
CA PHE A 52 -1.08 -3.44 7.12
C PHE A 52 -0.83 -3.55 8.62
N GLU A 53 -1.87 -3.41 9.45
CA GLU A 53 -1.78 -3.56 10.91
C GLU A 53 -1.26 -4.94 11.32
N ARG A 54 -1.75 -5.99 10.65
CA ARG A 54 -1.30 -7.36 10.90
C ARG A 54 0.17 -7.55 10.54
N ASN A 55 0.60 -7.08 9.37
CA ASN A 55 2.00 -7.16 8.96
C ASN A 55 2.92 -6.40 9.93
N ARG A 56 2.49 -5.21 10.36
CA ARG A 56 3.21 -4.44 11.38
C ARG A 56 3.30 -5.24 12.69
N ALA A 57 2.19 -5.73 13.22
CA ALA A 57 2.20 -6.50 14.46
C ALA A 57 3.06 -7.78 14.41
N GLU A 58 3.18 -8.40 13.24
CA GLU A 58 3.98 -9.62 13.06
C GLU A 58 5.48 -9.36 12.80
N LYS A 59 5.81 -8.24 12.14
CA LYS A 59 7.15 -8.00 11.58
C LYS A 59 7.86 -6.76 12.10
N GLU A 60 7.17 -5.89 12.83
CA GLU A 60 7.79 -4.76 13.51
C GLU A 60 8.80 -5.30 14.52
N ILE A 61 9.97 -4.66 14.55
CA ILE A 61 11.00 -5.02 15.50
C ILE A 61 10.52 -4.79 16.94
N ASP A 62 10.96 -5.64 17.85
CA ASP A 62 10.67 -5.48 19.26
C ASP A 62 11.57 -4.42 19.92
N LYS A 63 11.38 -4.22 21.22
CA LYS A 63 12.15 -3.24 22.00
C LYS A 63 13.63 -3.60 22.12
N ASP A 64 13.95 -4.89 22.17
CA ASP A 64 15.34 -5.36 22.32
C ASP A 64 16.12 -5.09 21.02
N GLU A 65 15.48 -5.24 19.87
CA GLU A 65 16.03 -4.82 18.59
C GLU A 65 16.14 -3.29 18.47
N LEU A 66 15.20 -2.53 19.03
CA LEU A 66 15.27 -1.07 19.06
C LEU A 66 16.44 -0.55 19.92
N GLU A 67 16.72 -1.19 21.06
CA GLU A 67 17.86 -0.84 21.93
C GLU A 67 19.20 -0.96 21.19
N LYS A 68 19.32 -1.94 20.27
CA LYS A 68 20.52 -2.09 19.42
C LYS A 68 20.72 -0.94 18.46
N PHE A 69 19.68 -0.19 18.11
CA PHE A 69 19.83 1.01 17.28
C PHE A 69 20.51 2.12 18.06
N ASP A 70 20.10 2.32 19.32
CA ASP A 70 20.71 3.32 20.21
C ASP A 70 22.19 3.00 20.47
N GLU A 71 22.52 1.72 20.75
CA GLU A 71 23.91 1.28 20.94
C GLU A 71 24.80 1.52 19.70
N ARG A 72 24.20 1.50 18.52
CA ARG A 72 24.88 1.64 17.23
C ARG A 72 24.75 3.04 16.62
N GLU A 73 24.14 3.98 17.34
CA GLU A 73 23.85 5.33 16.88
C GLU A 73 23.09 5.36 15.54
N ILE A 74 22.18 4.41 15.33
CA ILE A 74 21.32 4.34 14.14
C ILE A 74 20.03 5.09 14.44
N SER A 75 19.67 6.05 13.57
CA SER A 75 18.42 6.78 13.76
C SER A 75 17.20 5.87 13.58
N THR A 76 16.25 6.02 14.49
CA THR A 76 14.91 5.42 14.44
C THR A 76 13.83 6.46 14.06
N ASP A 77 14.24 7.68 13.70
CA ASP A 77 13.34 8.71 13.19
C ASP A 77 13.18 8.55 11.66
N PRO A 78 11.96 8.32 11.14
CA PRO A 78 11.74 8.25 9.70
C PRO A 78 12.14 9.53 8.96
N ALA A 79 12.14 10.70 9.62
CA ALA A 79 12.54 11.97 8.99
C ALA A 79 14.03 12.04 8.61
N ASP A 80 14.86 11.16 9.18
CA ASP A 80 16.28 11.05 8.84
C ASP A 80 16.54 10.21 7.58
N TYR A 81 15.49 9.63 6.98
CA TYR A 81 15.56 8.77 5.80
C TYR A 81 14.79 9.38 4.63
N ASP A 82 15.35 9.30 3.42
CA ASP A 82 14.72 9.86 2.24
C ASP A 82 13.51 9.01 1.80
N GLY A 83 12.41 9.68 1.47
CA GLY A 83 11.17 9.03 1.01
C GLY A 83 10.38 8.26 2.07
N VAL A 84 10.84 8.19 3.33
CA VAL A 84 10.11 7.51 4.40
C VAL A 84 9.03 8.44 4.99
N PRO A 85 7.75 8.04 4.99
CA PRO A 85 6.71 8.88 5.57
C PRO A 85 6.80 8.89 7.10
N VAL A 86 6.59 10.07 7.67
CA VAL A 86 6.61 10.28 9.14
C VAL A 86 5.49 9.52 9.85
N SER A 87 4.41 9.19 9.14
CA SER A 87 3.28 8.42 9.66
C SER A 87 3.12 7.12 8.88
N GLY A 88 2.94 6.01 9.60
CA GLY A 88 2.66 4.70 8.99
C GLY A 88 3.89 3.95 8.48
N ALA A 89 5.10 4.45 8.69
CA ALA A 89 6.31 3.66 8.53
C ALA A 89 6.64 2.89 9.82
N TYR A 90 7.12 1.67 9.68
CA TYR A 90 7.66 0.86 10.78
C TYR A 90 8.95 0.15 10.35
N ILE A 91 9.80 -0.18 11.33
CA ILE A 91 11.06 -0.88 11.07
C ILE A 91 10.82 -2.39 11.11
N THR A 92 11.35 -3.11 10.13
CA THR A 92 11.27 -4.57 10.02
C THR A 92 12.62 -5.19 9.70
N ILE A 93 12.78 -6.48 9.99
CA ILE A 93 13.97 -7.25 9.65
C ILE A 93 13.67 -8.16 8.45
N LYS A 94 14.46 -8.04 7.39
CA LYS A 94 14.40 -8.96 6.24
C LYS A 94 15.64 -9.83 6.21
N GLU A 95 15.43 -11.13 6.06
CA GLU A 95 16.50 -12.09 5.81
C GLU A 95 16.60 -12.40 4.32
N THR A 96 17.68 -11.95 3.67
CA THR A 96 17.86 -12.17 2.22
C THR A 96 18.60 -13.48 1.92
N LYS A 97 19.42 -13.95 2.87
CA LYS A 97 20.22 -15.18 2.80
C LYS A 97 20.40 -15.71 4.23
N PRO A 98 20.61 -17.02 4.44
CA PRO A 98 20.86 -17.59 5.75
C PRO A 98 21.93 -16.81 6.53
N GLY A 99 21.51 -16.17 7.62
CA GLY A 99 22.38 -15.38 8.49
C GLY A 99 22.70 -13.94 8.04
N TYR A 100 22.15 -13.48 6.91
CA TYR A 100 22.22 -12.09 6.44
C TYR A 100 20.86 -11.43 6.60
N ARG A 101 20.74 -10.68 7.70
CA ARG A 101 19.54 -9.93 8.08
C ARG A 101 19.83 -8.44 8.01
N TYR A 102 18.85 -7.67 7.54
CA TYR A 102 18.94 -6.22 7.40
C TYR A 102 17.67 -5.57 7.92
N TYR A 103 17.83 -4.38 8.50
CA TYR A 103 16.73 -3.52 8.90
C TYR A 103 16.25 -2.69 7.72
N TYR A 104 14.94 -2.56 7.62
CA TYR A 104 14.27 -1.74 6.61
C TYR A 104 13.16 -0.94 7.26
N TRP A 105 12.97 0.29 6.81
CA TRP A 105 11.67 0.95 6.91
C TRP A 105 10.70 0.28 5.96
N GLN A 106 9.44 0.16 6.37
CA GLN A 106 8.36 -0.38 5.56
C GLN A 106 7.09 0.43 5.80
N TRP A 107 6.42 0.80 4.71
CA TRP A 107 5.15 1.54 4.73
C TRP A 107 4.30 1.19 3.51
N ARG A 108 3.08 1.73 3.47
CA ARG A 108 2.17 1.64 2.33
C ARG A 108 2.13 2.97 1.57
N GLU A 109 2.25 2.90 0.26
CA GLU A 109 1.94 4.00 -0.66
C GLU A 109 0.90 3.53 -1.66
N GLY A 110 -0.34 4.03 -1.51
CA GLY A 110 -1.49 3.50 -2.23
C GLY A 110 -1.65 1.99 -2.01
N ASP A 111 -1.64 1.23 -3.11
CA ASP A 111 -1.81 -0.22 -3.10
C ASP A 111 -0.48 -1.00 -3.07
N CYS A 112 0.67 -0.30 -2.97
CA CYS A 112 2.01 -0.88 -3.01
C CYS A 112 2.70 -0.87 -1.64
N TRP A 113 3.58 -1.84 -1.42
CA TRP A 113 4.44 -1.90 -0.24
C TRP A 113 5.81 -1.31 -0.59
N GLU A 114 6.17 -0.24 0.09
CA GLU A 114 7.46 0.41 -0.07
C GLU A 114 8.40 0.01 1.06
N ASN A 115 9.70 0.12 0.79
CA ASN A 115 10.72 -0.13 1.80
C ASN A 115 11.98 0.67 1.54
N GLU A 116 12.60 1.13 2.63
CA GLU A 116 13.89 1.83 2.60
C GLU A 116 14.90 1.11 3.47
N TYR A 117 16.12 0.98 2.98
CA TYR A 117 17.18 0.28 3.69
C TYR A 117 17.72 1.13 4.84
N ILE A 118 17.93 0.51 6.01
CA ILE A 118 18.52 1.19 7.17
C ILE A 118 19.97 0.72 7.38
N ALA A 119 20.15 -0.53 7.78
CA ALA A 119 21.45 -1.05 8.22
C ALA A 119 21.46 -2.59 8.25
N PRO A 120 22.64 -3.25 8.24
CA PRO A 120 22.70 -4.68 8.50
C PRO A 120 22.43 -4.95 9.98
N VAL A 121 21.72 -6.04 10.28
CA VAL A 121 21.50 -6.50 11.67
C VAL A 121 22.82 -6.97 12.28
N ASN A 122 23.60 -7.71 11.49
CA ASN A 122 24.91 -8.21 11.88
C ASN A 122 25.98 -7.64 10.93
N PRO A 123 26.56 -6.46 11.23
CA PRO A 123 27.73 -5.99 10.51
C PRO A 123 28.88 -6.97 10.77
N ARG A 124 29.42 -7.57 9.70
CA ARG A 124 30.61 -8.42 9.75
C ARG A 124 31.85 -7.62 9.45
#